data_AF-A0A9E3VBS1-F1
#
_entry.id   AF-A0A9E3VBS1-F1
#
_cell.length_a   1.000
_cell.length_b   1.000
_cell.length_c   1.000
_cell.angle_alpha   90.00
_cell.angle_beta   90.00
_cell.angle_gamma   90.00
#
_symmetry.space_group_name_H-M   'P 1'
#
loop_
_entity.id
_entity.type
_entity.pdbx_description
1 polymer ?
#
loop_
_entity_poly.entity_id
_entity_poly.type
_entity_poly.pdbx_seq_one_letter_code
_entity_poly.pdbx_strand_id
1 'polypeptide(L)'
;MPFTPGAAPSAGNRLSGAAAGHVVLPSLGLGEVAPSSAAAAASPTRTWSLSGRAFVEGPLSRGASTPHPPAAARPARVSAEQLEAAVSQAYDTRAKTLGTGSAKAPSLVTPEDGNVVARAYHLAVLGQQQFPAEFPLAMAAVGQREGFDVVVRVDSKRADALRTLAAEQGLTNVKLVEVEVPEGDRGMDAWSEDHGELHLDGTISVPRSLSKHDGVGTLDATIALFRDRMARAYPGVPFTAKTDEDLTALRRQYPEIDYLDLGVVSRNDAQRAVASLVADQPAKLRVANTYLEGGNTLVGRRAGGRGYALVGADSLGVSRAALEKDLGRKVSDAELKTLVAQDCGIAPADLVVVEQPKDFHLDMHMMLLPDGKVVLNDPLESVKLQKTWLAEDLARSKPTAPGPSATEAERADFATALESWQQTATDRQERLARVEERARNQAPRMDAIAKTMAESGLEVHRMAGVFEDTGDDRPMNFLNGEAALNPQRQKFYIALGGDPRAEAYAVQQLGSRLPSGFERIHFLDRELTTSTLRDFGGLSCRSKLEGTLP
;
A
#
# COMPACT_ATOMS: atom_id res chain seq x y z
N MET A 1 19.23 4.02 -14.97
CA MET A 1 19.21 5.27 -15.77
C MET A 1 17.97 6.05 -15.36
N PRO A 2 18.03 7.35 -15.03
CA PRO A 2 16.83 8.10 -14.71
C PRO A 2 16.10 8.49 -16.01
N PHE A 3 14.83 8.13 -16.10
CA PHE A 3 13.91 8.59 -17.13
C PHE A 3 13.47 10.02 -16.82
N THR A 4 13.80 10.98 -17.68
CA THR A 4 13.23 12.33 -17.66
C THR A 4 11.95 12.34 -18.52
N PRO A 5 10.78 12.70 -17.98
CA PRO A 5 9.59 12.87 -18.80
C PRO A 5 9.61 14.25 -19.49
N GLY A 6 9.53 14.24 -20.81
CA GLY A 6 9.38 15.44 -21.63
C GLY A 6 8.01 16.08 -21.43
N ALA A 7 8.00 17.42 -21.37
CA ALA A 7 6.80 18.22 -21.22
C ALA A 7 5.87 18.07 -22.44
N ALA A 8 4.59 17.80 -22.20
CA ALA A 8 3.55 17.83 -23.22
C ALA A 8 2.91 19.23 -23.30
N PRO A 9 2.54 19.71 -24.50
CA PRO A 9 1.94 21.03 -24.69
C PRO A 9 0.46 21.05 -24.30
N SER A 10 0.04 22.14 -23.67
CA SER A 10 -1.36 22.44 -23.35
C SER A 10 -2.13 22.88 -24.60
N ALA A 11 -3.19 22.17 -24.96
CA ALA A 11 -4.21 22.67 -25.87
C ALA A 11 -5.58 22.54 -25.20
N GLY A 12 -6.18 23.68 -24.87
CA GLY A 12 -7.55 23.75 -24.42
C GLY A 12 -8.52 23.64 -25.59
N ASN A 13 -9.66 22.99 -25.36
CA ASN A 13 -10.87 23.31 -26.11
C ASN A 13 -12.12 23.03 -25.26
N ARG A 14 -12.98 24.05 -25.19
CA ARG A 14 -14.34 23.98 -24.67
C ARG A 14 -15.22 23.32 -25.72
N LEU A 15 -16.10 22.41 -25.31
CA LEU A 15 -17.32 22.11 -26.05
C LEU A 15 -18.52 22.03 -25.11
N SER A 16 -19.57 22.73 -25.55
CA SER A 16 -20.90 22.87 -24.98
C SER A 16 -21.76 21.62 -25.20
N GLY A 17 -22.80 21.47 -24.37
CA GLY A 17 -23.55 20.22 -24.20
C GLY A 17 -24.56 19.86 -25.29
N ALA A 18 -25.07 18.63 -25.17
CA ALA A 18 -26.39 18.23 -25.67
C ALA A 18 -26.88 16.95 -24.96
N ALA A 19 -28.18 17.00 -24.67
CA ALA A 19 -29.17 16.01 -24.20
C ALA A 19 -28.81 14.51 -24.06
N ALA A 20 -29.21 13.95 -22.92
CA ALA A 20 -29.30 12.51 -22.66
C ALA A 20 -30.57 11.90 -23.28
N GLY A 21 -30.40 10.85 -24.08
CA GLY A 21 -31.47 9.94 -24.51
C GLY A 21 -31.30 8.58 -23.83
N HIS A 22 -32.37 8.07 -23.21
CA HIS A 22 -32.46 6.74 -22.65
C HIS A 22 -32.50 5.68 -23.77
N VAL A 23 -31.60 4.69 -23.73
CA VAL A 23 -31.69 3.48 -24.55
C VAL A 23 -31.62 2.26 -23.63
N VAL A 24 -32.65 1.42 -23.72
CA VAL A 24 -32.77 0.12 -23.05
C VAL A 24 -32.02 -0.91 -23.89
N LEU A 25 -31.09 -1.66 -23.28
CA LEU A 25 -30.41 -2.79 -23.93
C LEU A 25 -31.14 -4.12 -23.60
N PRO A 26 -31.22 -5.07 -24.54
CA PRO A 26 -31.85 -6.37 -24.31
C PRO A 26 -30.92 -7.34 -23.59
N SER A 27 -31.52 -8.19 -22.75
CA SER A 27 -30.89 -9.29 -22.04
C SER A 27 -30.34 -10.35 -23.01
N LEU A 28 -29.03 -10.61 -22.95
CA LEU A 28 -28.43 -11.80 -23.55
C LEU A 28 -28.48 -12.94 -22.54
N GLY A 29 -29.22 -13.99 -22.89
CA GLY A 29 -29.34 -15.21 -22.09
C GLY A 29 -28.04 -16.00 -22.07
N LEU A 30 -27.58 -16.31 -20.87
CA LEU A 30 -26.58 -17.35 -20.62
C LEU A 30 -27.29 -18.55 -20.01
N GLY A 31 -26.99 -19.74 -20.55
CA GLY A 31 -27.68 -20.99 -20.30
C GLY A 31 -27.67 -21.42 -18.84
N GLU A 32 -28.78 -22.05 -18.46
CA GLU A 32 -29.01 -22.66 -17.16
C GLU A 32 -28.02 -23.83 -16.94
N VAL A 33 -27.26 -23.75 -15.85
CA VAL A 33 -26.69 -24.92 -15.17
C VAL A 33 -27.32 -24.94 -13.78
N ALA A 34 -28.07 -26.01 -13.50
CA ALA A 34 -28.78 -26.17 -12.22
C ALA A 34 -27.80 -26.26 -11.03
N PRO A 35 -28.02 -25.53 -9.93
CA PRO A 35 -27.18 -25.65 -8.75
C PRO A 35 -27.69 -26.74 -7.80
N SER A 36 -26.74 -27.56 -7.35
CA SER A 36 -26.85 -28.44 -6.18
C SER A 36 -27.03 -27.61 -4.91
N SER A 37 -28.04 -27.96 -4.11
CA SER A 37 -28.49 -27.26 -2.90
C SER A 37 -27.52 -27.40 -1.73
N ALA A 38 -26.83 -26.30 -1.38
CA ALA A 38 -26.54 -25.84 -0.01
C ALA A 38 -25.63 -24.59 -0.06
N ALA A 39 -26.23 -23.42 -0.34
CA ALA A 39 -25.54 -22.13 -0.19
C ALA A 39 -26.22 -21.36 0.95
N ALA A 40 -25.45 -21.07 2.00
CA ALA A 40 -25.85 -20.10 3.01
C ALA A 40 -26.09 -18.75 2.32
N ALA A 41 -27.20 -18.09 2.64
CA ALA A 41 -27.52 -16.77 2.10
C ALA A 41 -26.48 -15.76 2.57
N ALA A 42 -25.52 -15.41 1.70
CA ALA A 42 -24.59 -14.32 1.94
C ALA A 42 -25.36 -12.99 1.90
N SER A 43 -25.19 -12.16 2.92
CA SER A 43 -25.72 -10.79 2.96
C SER A 43 -25.17 -9.98 1.77
N PRO A 44 -25.98 -9.11 1.14
CA PRO A 44 -25.53 -8.32 -0.01
C PRO A 44 -24.42 -7.34 0.41
N THR A 45 -23.22 -7.49 -0.15
CA THR A 45 -22.11 -6.54 -0.03
C THR A 45 -22.52 -5.19 -0.62
N ARG A 46 -22.26 -4.10 0.10
CA ARG A 46 -22.55 -2.73 -0.38
C ARG A 46 -21.26 -2.07 -0.87
N THR A 47 -21.31 -1.48 -2.06
CA THR A 47 -20.17 -0.80 -2.69
C THR A 47 -20.40 0.71 -2.72
N TRP A 48 -19.34 1.48 -2.49
CA TRP A 48 -19.36 2.93 -2.57
C TRP A 48 -18.13 3.44 -3.34
N SER A 49 -18.36 4.28 -4.35
CA SER A 49 -17.30 5.04 -5.05
C SER A 49 -17.50 6.53 -4.77
N LEU A 50 -16.41 7.25 -4.49
CA LEU A 50 -16.42 8.69 -4.25
C LEU A 50 -16.24 9.52 -5.53
N SER A 51 -16.03 8.88 -6.69
CA SER A 51 -15.90 9.62 -7.96
C SER A 51 -17.23 10.32 -8.30
N GLY A 52 -17.20 11.63 -8.54
CA GLY A 52 -18.36 12.54 -8.62
C GLY A 52 -19.38 12.33 -9.76
N ARG A 53 -19.85 11.09 -9.99
CA ARG A 53 -20.97 10.76 -10.86
C ARG A 53 -22.01 9.98 -10.07
N ALA A 54 -23.19 10.60 -9.92
CA ALA A 54 -24.46 10.05 -9.43
C ALA A 54 -24.36 8.80 -8.55
N PHE A 55 -24.37 9.04 -7.23
CA PHE A 55 -24.59 8.01 -6.22
C PHE A 55 -25.91 7.27 -6.50
N VAL A 56 -25.87 5.95 -6.67
CA VAL A 56 -27.05 5.12 -6.40
C VAL A 56 -27.04 4.84 -4.90
N GLU A 57 -27.47 5.83 -4.12
CA GLU A 57 -27.83 5.60 -2.73
C GLU A 57 -29.03 4.64 -2.71
N GLY A 58 -28.77 3.36 -2.40
CA GLY A 58 -29.83 2.56 -1.77
C GLY A 58 -30.27 3.31 -0.50
N PRO A 59 -31.58 3.42 -0.21
CA PRO A 59 -32.08 4.24 0.89
C PRO A 59 -31.42 3.79 2.21
N LEU A 60 -30.46 4.60 2.68
CA LEU A 60 -29.88 4.44 4.00
C LEU A 60 -30.88 5.00 5.00
N SER A 61 -31.41 4.14 5.84
CA SER A 61 -31.86 4.57 7.16
C SER A 61 -30.69 5.32 7.80
N ARG A 62 -30.86 6.61 8.09
CA ARG A 62 -29.96 7.41 8.94
C ARG A 62 -29.99 6.83 10.37
N GLY A 63 -29.47 5.62 10.54
CA GLY A 63 -29.18 5.07 11.85
C GLY A 63 -28.11 5.96 12.45
N ALA A 64 -28.43 6.65 13.53
CA ALA A 64 -27.46 7.45 14.26
C ALA A 64 -26.27 6.54 14.61
N SER A 65 -25.09 6.82 14.06
CA SER A 65 -23.89 6.14 14.49
C SER A 65 -23.69 6.47 15.97
N THR A 66 -23.57 5.45 16.81
CA THR A 66 -23.15 5.64 18.19
C THR A 66 -21.77 6.30 18.17
N PRO A 67 -21.58 7.46 18.81
CA PRO A 67 -20.29 8.13 18.80
C PRO A 67 -19.23 7.24 19.46
N HIS A 68 -18.12 7.01 18.75
CA HIS A 68 -16.97 6.27 19.28
C HIS A 68 -16.24 7.15 20.32
N PRO A 69 -15.52 6.56 21.29
CA PRO A 69 -14.58 7.30 22.11
C PRO A 69 -13.60 8.01 21.17
N PRO A 70 -13.33 9.31 21.37
CA PRO A 70 -12.39 10.03 20.53
C PRO A 70 -11.03 9.33 20.56
N ALA A 71 -10.30 9.35 19.43
CA ALA A 71 -8.89 8.94 19.44
C ALA A 71 -8.14 9.62 20.59
N ALA A 72 -7.14 8.93 21.15
CA ALA A 72 -6.37 9.41 22.29
C ALA A 72 -5.88 10.85 22.05
N ALA A 73 -5.84 11.66 23.10
CA ALA A 73 -5.30 13.01 23.00
C ALA A 73 -3.87 12.95 22.44
N ARG A 74 -3.63 13.74 21.38
CA ARG A 74 -2.34 13.88 20.71
C ARG A 74 -1.85 15.32 20.88
N PRO A 75 -0.52 15.56 20.86
CA PRO A 75 -0.02 16.93 20.83
C PRO A 75 -0.56 17.65 19.59
N ALA A 76 -1.09 18.86 19.78
CA ALA A 76 -1.59 19.66 18.67
C ALA A 76 -0.43 20.17 17.77
N ARG A 77 0.73 20.42 18.37
CA ARG A 77 1.95 20.89 17.71
C ARG A 77 3.19 20.27 18.33
N VAL A 78 4.18 19.96 17.50
CA VAL A 78 5.47 19.38 17.88
C VAL A 78 6.59 20.17 17.20
N SER A 79 7.47 20.77 18.02
CA SER A 79 8.68 21.44 17.52
C SER A 79 9.73 20.42 17.06
N ALA A 80 10.67 20.87 16.23
CA ALA A 80 11.77 20.03 15.76
C ALA A 80 12.64 19.53 16.93
N GLU A 81 12.86 20.37 17.95
CA GLU A 81 13.66 20.04 19.13
C GLU A 81 12.99 18.98 20.00
N GLN A 82 11.67 19.06 20.20
CA GLN A 82 10.92 18.04 20.94
C GLN A 82 10.98 16.69 20.24
N LEU A 83 10.85 16.71 18.90
CA LEU A 83 10.92 15.49 18.10
C LEU A 83 12.30 14.84 18.20
N GLU A 84 13.36 15.63 18.04
CA GLU A 84 14.74 15.15 18.14
C GLU A 84 15.05 14.60 19.54
N ALA A 85 14.61 15.28 20.60
CA ALA A 85 14.80 14.82 21.98
C ALA A 85 14.11 13.48 22.24
N ALA A 86 12.85 13.32 21.78
CA ALA A 86 12.11 12.06 21.94
C ALA A 86 12.79 10.91 21.20
N VAL A 87 13.20 11.13 19.94
CA VAL A 87 13.89 10.12 19.13
C VAL A 87 15.24 9.75 19.76
N SER A 88 16.07 10.73 20.15
CA SER A 88 17.36 10.47 20.80
C SER A 88 17.20 9.67 22.09
N GLN A 89 16.20 9.99 22.92
CA GLN A 89 15.93 9.23 24.15
C GLN A 89 15.54 7.78 23.85
N ALA A 90 14.77 7.55 22.79
CA ALA A 90 14.37 6.21 22.37
C ALA A 90 15.59 5.40 21.85
N TYR A 91 16.54 6.05 21.17
CA TYR A 91 17.82 5.44 20.78
C TYR A 91 18.68 5.04 21.99
N ASP A 92 18.82 5.92 22.97
CA ASP A 92 19.56 5.62 24.20
C ASP A 92 18.95 4.44 24.95
N THR A 93 17.61 4.38 24.97
CA THR A 93 16.86 3.27 25.58
C THR A 93 17.14 1.97 24.84
N ARG A 94 17.06 1.97 23.50
CA ARG A 94 17.37 0.81 22.66
C ARG A 94 18.80 0.30 22.87
N ALA A 95 19.79 1.21 22.87
CA ALA A 95 21.19 0.83 23.06
C ALA A 95 21.41 0.10 24.40
N LYS A 96 20.79 0.58 25.48
CA LYS A 96 20.83 -0.06 26.80
C LYS A 96 20.14 -1.43 26.80
N THR A 97 19.00 -1.57 26.13
CA THR A 97 18.27 -2.84 26.08
C THR A 97 18.98 -3.89 25.23
N LEU A 98 19.58 -3.50 24.11
CA LEU A 98 20.37 -4.40 23.27
C LEU A 98 21.60 -4.93 24.00
N GLY A 99 22.31 -4.07 24.73
CA GLY A 99 23.50 -4.48 25.50
C GLY A 99 23.21 -5.43 26.67
N THR A 100 21.97 -5.45 27.18
CA THR A 100 21.58 -6.29 28.33
C THR A 100 20.84 -7.57 27.95
N GLY A 101 20.38 -7.69 26.69
CA GLY A 101 19.57 -8.82 26.23
C GLY A 101 18.20 -8.94 26.89
N SER A 102 17.75 -7.89 27.60
CA SER A 102 16.61 -7.94 28.54
C SER A 102 15.36 -7.19 28.05
N ALA A 103 15.24 -6.96 26.75
CA ALA A 103 14.09 -6.25 26.22
C ALA A 103 12.83 -7.12 26.41
N LYS A 104 11.85 -6.62 27.19
CA LYS A 104 10.51 -7.19 27.20
C LYS A 104 9.93 -7.05 25.78
N ALA A 105 9.27 -8.09 25.28
CA ALA A 105 8.54 -7.96 24.02
C ALA A 105 7.47 -6.86 24.14
N PRO A 106 7.38 -5.95 23.16
CA PRO A 106 6.30 -4.97 23.10
C PRO A 106 4.95 -5.67 23.00
N SER A 107 3.88 -4.91 23.13
CA SER A 107 2.57 -5.35 22.64
C SER A 107 2.67 -5.74 21.16
N LEU A 108 1.73 -6.58 20.70
CA LEU A 108 1.55 -6.87 19.27
C LEU A 108 1.39 -5.56 18.48
N VAL A 109 2.11 -5.44 17.36
CA VAL A 109 1.88 -4.40 16.35
C VAL A 109 0.44 -4.51 15.85
N THR A 110 -0.24 -3.39 15.63
CA THR A 110 -1.65 -3.35 15.24
C THR A 110 -1.86 -4.19 13.98
N PRO A 111 -2.67 -5.27 14.04
CA PRO A 111 -2.85 -6.14 12.88
C PRO A 111 -3.59 -5.44 11.73
N GLU A 112 -3.17 -5.73 10.50
CA GLU A 112 -3.70 -5.18 9.25
C GLU A 112 -4.66 -6.19 8.54
N ASP A 113 -5.15 -7.18 9.29
CA ASP A 113 -5.94 -8.32 8.79
C ASP A 113 -7.46 -8.11 8.88
N GLY A 114 -7.91 -6.91 9.24
CA GLY A 114 -9.34 -6.61 9.42
C GLY A 114 -9.95 -7.08 10.74
N ASN A 115 -9.15 -7.45 11.74
CA ASN A 115 -9.62 -7.80 13.10
C ASN A 115 -9.52 -6.66 14.12
N VAL A 116 -9.16 -5.45 13.69
CA VAL A 116 -9.01 -4.28 14.56
C VAL A 116 -10.22 -3.38 14.44
N VAL A 117 -10.83 -3.02 15.57
CA VAL A 117 -11.83 -1.95 15.64
C VAL A 117 -11.10 -0.62 15.46
N ALA A 118 -11.27 -0.02 14.28
CA ALA A 118 -10.62 1.21 13.91
C ALA A 118 -11.02 2.34 14.86
N ARG A 119 -10.02 3.08 15.33
CA ARG A 119 -10.19 4.35 16.06
C ARG A 119 -9.69 5.50 15.22
N ALA A 120 -8.52 5.35 14.61
CA ALA A 120 -7.96 6.35 13.74
C ALA A 120 -7.10 5.73 12.62
N TYR A 121 -7.01 6.44 11.49
CA TYR A 121 -5.95 6.26 10.52
C TYR A 121 -4.97 7.42 10.63
N HIS A 122 -3.68 7.10 10.69
CA HIS A 122 -2.58 8.06 10.79
C HIS A 122 -1.92 8.27 9.43
N LEU A 123 -1.88 9.52 8.97
CA LEU A 123 -1.32 9.89 7.67
C LEU A 123 -0.24 10.97 7.82
N ALA A 124 0.50 11.23 6.75
CA ALA A 124 1.51 12.28 6.66
C ALA A 124 1.27 13.16 5.44
N VAL A 125 1.28 14.48 5.65
CA VAL A 125 1.31 15.53 4.64
C VAL A 125 2.51 16.42 4.96
N LEU A 126 3.70 15.86 4.76
CA LEU A 126 4.97 16.44 5.17
C LEU A 126 5.90 16.61 3.95
N GLY A 127 6.89 17.49 4.09
CA GLY A 127 7.96 17.66 3.11
C GLY A 127 7.54 18.28 1.76
N GLN A 128 8.43 18.13 0.77
CA GLN A 128 8.25 18.68 -0.59
C GLN A 128 7.48 17.77 -1.53
N GLN A 129 7.27 16.50 -1.17
CA GLN A 129 6.40 15.65 -1.97
C GLN A 129 4.99 16.25 -1.93
N GLN A 130 4.49 16.62 -3.11
CA GLN A 130 3.18 17.21 -3.32
C GLN A 130 2.11 16.13 -3.13
N PHE A 131 2.10 15.48 -1.97
CA PHE A 131 1.02 14.58 -1.64
C PHE A 131 -0.27 15.41 -1.55
N PRO A 132 -1.29 15.06 -2.36
CA PRO A 132 -2.50 15.84 -2.43
C PRO A 132 -3.19 15.87 -1.06
N ALA A 133 -3.54 17.08 -0.61
CA ALA A 133 -4.33 17.27 0.61
C ALA A 133 -5.69 16.55 0.52
N GLU A 134 -6.13 16.25 -0.69
CA GLU A 134 -7.33 15.52 -1.05
C GLU A 134 -7.32 14.08 -0.51
N PHE A 135 -6.16 13.43 -0.35
CA PHE A 135 -6.10 12.05 0.13
C PHE A 135 -6.56 11.89 1.60
N PRO A 136 -6.00 12.62 2.59
CA PRO A 136 -6.52 12.54 3.96
C PRO A 136 -7.99 12.98 4.07
N LEU A 137 -8.46 13.90 3.22
CA LEU A 137 -9.87 14.30 3.20
C LEU A 137 -10.78 13.19 2.65
N ALA A 138 -10.35 12.47 1.60
CA ALA A 138 -11.06 11.30 1.09
C ALA A 138 -11.13 10.18 2.13
N MET A 139 -10.03 9.92 2.86
CA MET A 139 -10.02 8.99 3.99
C MET A 139 -10.96 9.44 5.11
N ALA A 140 -11.04 10.75 5.39
CA ALA A 140 -11.92 11.28 6.42
C ALA A 140 -13.40 11.14 6.05
N ALA A 141 -13.75 11.29 4.78
CA ALA A 141 -15.11 11.03 4.28
C ALA A 141 -15.53 9.56 4.50
N VAL A 142 -14.61 8.60 4.30
CA VAL A 142 -14.84 7.19 4.69
C VAL A 142 -14.95 7.08 6.22
N GLY A 143 -14.07 7.75 6.97
CA GLY A 143 -14.07 7.75 8.43
C GLY A 143 -15.36 8.26 9.07
N GLN A 144 -16.03 9.27 8.51
CA GLN A 144 -17.34 9.71 9.01
C GLN A 144 -18.42 8.63 8.86
N ARG A 145 -18.32 7.80 7.81
CA ARG A 145 -19.25 6.69 7.57
C ARG A 145 -18.91 5.47 8.43
N GLU A 146 -17.62 5.23 8.61
CA GLU A 146 -17.08 4.06 9.32
C GLU A 146 -16.80 4.31 10.80
N GLY A 147 -16.98 5.54 11.28
CA GLY A 147 -16.82 5.90 12.68
C GLY A 147 -15.37 5.98 13.18
N PHE A 148 -14.41 6.35 12.33
CA PHE A 148 -13.01 6.55 12.72
C PHE A 148 -12.52 7.98 12.45
N ASP A 149 -11.48 8.39 13.19
CA ASP A 149 -10.77 9.65 13.00
C ASP A 149 -9.66 9.53 11.95
N VAL A 150 -9.30 10.64 11.31
CA VAL A 150 -8.11 10.76 10.46
C VAL A 150 -7.14 11.72 11.16
N VAL A 151 -6.02 11.19 11.62
CA VAL A 151 -4.95 11.96 12.27
C VAL A 151 -3.87 12.25 11.23
N VAL A 152 -3.69 13.52 10.88
CA VAL A 152 -2.74 13.95 9.85
C VAL A 152 -1.57 14.67 10.51
N ARG A 153 -0.37 14.11 10.34
CA ARG A 153 0.89 14.80 10.62
C ARG A 153 1.14 15.75 9.47
N VAL A 154 1.13 17.05 9.73
CA VAL A 154 1.13 18.07 8.67
C VAL A 154 2.20 19.12 8.95
N ASP A 155 2.87 19.60 7.91
CA ASP A 155 3.74 20.77 8.06
C ASP A 155 2.90 21.92 8.64
N SER A 156 3.35 22.50 9.75
CA SER A 156 2.70 23.65 10.40
C SER A 156 2.27 24.75 9.41
N LYS A 157 3.04 24.99 8.34
CA LYS A 157 2.73 25.98 7.29
C LYS A 157 1.53 25.62 6.42
N ARG A 158 1.15 24.34 6.37
CA ARG A 158 0.03 23.79 5.57
C ARG A 158 -1.20 23.47 6.42
N ALA A 159 -1.09 23.51 7.74
CA ALA A 159 -2.13 23.08 8.67
C ALA A 159 -3.44 23.87 8.46
N ASP A 160 -3.37 25.20 8.37
CA ASP A 160 -4.57 26.05 8.23
C ASP A 160 -5.30 25.84 6.90
N ALA A 161 -4.55 25.60 5.81
CA ALA A 161 -5.13 25.27 4.52
C ALA A 161 -5.91 23.94 4.60
N LEU A 162 -5.32 22.92 5.22
CA LEU A 162 -5.97 21.61 5.39
C LEU A 162 -7.20 21.70 6.33
N ARG A 163 -7.15 22.48 7.41
CA ARG A 163 -8.32 22.76 8.27
C ARG A 163 -9.45 23.41 7.49
N THR A 164 -9.13 24.41 6.67
CA THR A 164 -10.10 25.14 5.86
C THR A 164 -10.78 24.19 4.88
N LEU A 165 -10.01 23.39 4.13
CA LEU A 165 -10.55 22.39 3.20
C LEU A 165 -11.41 21.33 3.91
N ALA A 166 -10.99 20.84 5.07
CA ALA A 166 -11.79 19.90 5.86
C ALA A 166 -13.12 20.51 6.31
N ALA A 167 -13.10 21.76 6.80
CA ALA A 167 -14.30 22.48 7.22
C ALA A 167 -15.26 22.75 6.06
N GLU A 168 -14.73 23.16 4.90
CA GLU A 168 -15.51 23.36 3.67
C GLU A 168 -16.21 22.07 3.19
N GLN A 169 -15.59 20.91 3.43
CA GLN A 169 -16.17 19.60 3.11
C GLN A 169 -17.03 19.01 4.26
N GLY A 170 -17.20 19.72 5.37
CA GLY A 170 -17.95 19.23 6.54
C GLY A 170 -17.30 18.06 7.27
N LEU A 171 -15.99 17.88 7.10
CA LEU A 171 -15.21 16.77 7.67
C LEU A 171 -14.75 17.11 9.09
N THR A 172 -15.52 16.64 10.07
CA THR A 172 -15.29 16.91 11.51
C THR A 172 -14.34 15.93 12.21
N ASN A 173 -13.97 14.85 11.53
CA ASN A 173 -13.12 13.77 12.05
C ASN A 173 -11.66 13.90 11.60
N VAL A 174 -11.25 15.06 11.09
CA VAL A 174 -9.84 15.35 10.76
C VAL A 174 -9.16 16.00 11.96
N LYS A 175 -8.10 15.36 12.47
CA LYS A 175 -7.26 15.83 13.57
C LYS A 175 -5.87 16.12 13.04
N LEU A 176 -5.30 17.26 13.38
CA LEU A 176 -3.98 17.65 12.90
C LEU A 176 -2.95 17.57 14.03
N VAL A 177 -1.79 17.00 13.70
CA VAL A 177 -0.55 17.12 14.49
C VAL A 177 0.37 17.99 13.67
N GLU A 178 0.51 19.26 14.06
CA GLU A 178 1.39 20.19 13.38
C GLU A 178 2.85 19.84 13.69
N VAL A 179 3.64 19.60 12.66
CA VAL A 179 5.07 19.31 12.77
C VAL A 179 5.85 20.47 12.19
N GLU A 180 6.78 21.01 12.96
CA GLU A 180 7.76 21.97 12.46
C GLU A 180 8.84 21.23 11.68
N VAL A 181 8.79 21.35 10.35
CA VAL A 181 9.80 20.77 9.45
C VAL A 181 10.89 21.81 9.21
N PRO A 182 12.16 21.53 9.57
CA PRO A 182 13.26 22.47 9.33
C PRO A 182 13.37 22.85 7.84
N GLU A 183 13.75 24.09 7.56
CA GLU A 183 13.92 24.54 6.18
C GLU A 183 15.00 23.71 5.47
N GLY A 184 14.69 23.22 4.27
CA GLY A 184 15.58 22.34 3.52
C GLY A 184 15.51 20.86 3.91
N ASP A 185 14.80 20.50 4.98
CA ASP A 185 14.55 19.11 5.33
C ASP A 185 13.53 18.50 4.35
N ARG A 186 14.06 17.83 3.33
CA ARG A 186 13.28 17.00 2.39
C ARG A 186 13.01 15.61 2.97
N GLY A 187 13.41 15.38 4.21
CA GLY A 187 13.54 14.07 4.82
C GLY A 187 12.22 13.43 5.22
N MET A 188 11.11 14.17 5.26
CA MET A 188 9.80 13.60 5.58
C MET A 188 9.03 13.33 4.30
N ASP A 189 8.76 12.06 4.02
CA ASP A 189 7.97 11.63 2.88
C ASP A 189 6.53 11.28 3.29
N ALA A 190 5.73 10.85 2.32
CA ALA A 190 4.34 10.50 2.53
C ALA A 190 4.13 9.01 2.88
N TRP A 191 5.18 8.20 2.97
CA TRP A 191 5.11 6.77 3.28
C TRP A 191 4.93 6.57 4.78
N SER A 192 3.68 6.76 5.20
CA SER A 192 3.30 6.73 6.63
C SER A 192 3.59 5.41 7.30
N GLU A 193 3.60 4.32 6.53
CA GLU A 193 3.90 2.97 6.92
C GLU A 193 5.36 2.75 7.26
N ASP A 194 6.26 3.31 6.46
CA ASP A 194 7.69 3.17 6.69
C ASP A 194 8.19 4.06 7.82
N HIS A 195 7.36 4.99 8.27
CA HIS A 195 7.70 5.77 9.44
C HIS A 195 7.74 4.93 10.72
N GLY A 196 6.98 3.84 10.77
CA GLY A 196 6.97 2.92 11.90
C GLY A 196 5.60 2.34 12.22
N GLU A 197 5.55 1.63 13.35
CA GLU A 197 4.43 0.77 13.72
C GLU A 197 3.70 1.26 14.98
N LEU A 198 2.37 1.17 14.93
CA LEU A 198 1.48 1.42 16.07
C LEU A 198 1.18 0.09 16.75
N HIS A 199 1.25 0.04 18.08
CA HIS A 199 0.95 -1.15 18.86
C HIS A 199 -0.45 -1.10 19.48
N LEU A 200 -1.02 -2.28 19.78
CA LEU A 200 -2.33 -2.37 20.42
C LEU A 200 -2.41 -1.71 21.81
N ASP A 201 -1.28 -1.49 22.49
CA ASP A 201 -1.20 -0.75 23.76
C ASP A 201 -1.03 0.77 23.58
N GLY A 202 -1.04 1.25 22.32
CA GLY A 202 -0.87 2.66 21.96
C GLY A 202 0.58 3.15 21.98
N THR A 203 1.56 2.26 22.17
CA THR A 203 2.97 2.58 21.95
C THR A 203 3.29 2.63 20.45
N ILE A 204 4.42 3.25 20.10
CA ILE A 204 4.88 3.46 18.74
C ILE A 204 6.33 3.00 18.62
N SER A 205 6.63 2.16 17.63
CA SER A 205 8.01 1.93 17.17
C SER A 205 8.35 2.71 15.93
N VAL A 206 9.55 3.26 15.90
CA VAL A 206 10.22 3.68 14.66
C VAL A 206 11.26 2.64 14.25
N PRO A 207 11.46 2.39 12.94
CA PRO A 207 12.58 1.61 12.45
C PRO A 207 13.91 2.22 12.88
N ARG A 208 14.92 1.37 13.05
CA ARG A 208 16.29 1.82 13.29
C ARG A 208 16.83 2.58 12.07
N SER A 209 17.30 3.82 12.23
CA SER A 209 17.95 4.57 11.14
C SER A 209 19.19 3.84 10.61
N LEU A 210 19.32 3.75 9.29
CA LEU A 210 20.49 3.28 8.57
C LEU A 210 21.54 4.38 8.41
N SER A 211 21.18 5.66 8.44
CA SER A 211 22.10 6.77 8.11
C SER A 211 22.50 7.62 9.32
N LYS A 212 21.61 7.80 10.29
CA LYS A 212 21.85 8.60 11.50
C LYS A 212 22.12 7.74 12.73
N HIS A 213 22.55 8.38 13.81
CA HIS A 213 22.82 7.75 15.11
C HIS A 213 23.72 6.52 15.00
N ASP A 214 24.85 6.62 14.30
CA ASP A 214 25.78 5.50 14.02
C ASP A 214 25.21 4.38 13.13
N GLY A 215 24.22 4.69 12.29
CA GLY A 215 23.63 3.75 11.33
C GLY A 215 24.65 3.12 10.38
N VAL A 216 24.34 1.94 9.84
CA VAL A 216 25.26 1.16 8.97
C VAL A 216 25.72 1.89 7.71
N GLY A 217 24.96 2.87 7.24
CA GLY A 217 25.18 3.61 6.02
C GLY A 217 24.39 2.99 4.87
N THR A 218 23.92 3.85 3.95
CA THR A 218 23.08 3.44 2.82
C THR A 218 23.75 2.40 1.92
N LEU A 219 25.03 2.62 1.58
CA LEU A 219 25.76 1.72 0.70
C LEU A 219 25.95 0.33 1.34
N ASP A 220 26.37 0.28 2.60
CA ASP A 220 26.59 -0.97 3.32
C ASP A 220 25.29 -1.75 3.53
N ALA A 221 24.17 -1.06 3.79
CA ALA A 221 22.84 -1.66 3.82
C ALA A 221 22.46 -2.28 2.46
N THR A 222 22.65 -1.54 1.36
CA THR A 222 22.39 -2.03 -0.01
C THR A 222 23.28 -3.23 -0.33
N ILE A 223 24.57 -3.19 -0.01
CA ILE A 223 25.49 -4.31 -0.20
C ILE A 223 25.05 -5.54 0.58
N ALA A 224 24.63 -5.37 1.84
CA ALA A 224 24.13 -6.47 2.66
C ALA A 224 22.87 -7.11 2.07
N LEU A 225 21.94 -6.29 1.59
CA LEU A 225 20.75 -6.74 0.88
C LEU A 225 21.10 -7.57 -0.37
N PHE A 226 21.97 -7.06 -1.24
CA PHE A 226 22.36 -7.79 -2.46
C PHE A 226 23.15 -9.06 -2.17
N ARG A 227 23.96 -9.07 -1.11
CA ARG A 227 24.66 -10.28 -0.65
C ARG A 227 23.68 -11.37 -0.29
N ASP A 228 22.66 -11.05 0.49
CA ASP A 228 21.63 -12.00 0.91
C ASP A 228 20.76 -12.45 -0.28
N ARG A 229 20.36 -11.54 -1.18
CA ARG A 229 19.66 -11.89 -2.43
C ARG A 229 20.47 -12.89 -3.26
N MET A 230 21.75 -12.62 -3.49
CA MET A 230 22.64 -13.51 -4.24
C MET A 230 22.79 -14.87 -3.59
N ALA A 231 22.94 -14.94 -2.26
CA ALA A 231 23.06 -16.20 -1.54
C ALA A 231 21.81 -17.08 -1.70
N ARG A 232 20.62 -16.48 -1.75
CA ARG A 232 19.35 -17.20 -1.95
C ARG A 232 19.11 -17.59 -3.41
N ALA A 233 19.33 -16.67 -4.35
CA ALA A 233 19.04 -16.88 -5.76
C ALA A 233 20.12 -17.70 -6.49
N TYR A 234 21.38 -17.58 -6.06
CA TYR A 234 22.56 -18.18 -6.69
C TYR A 234 23.48 -18.84 -5.66
N PRO A 235 23.03 -19.90 -4.99
CA PRO A 235 23.83 -20.59 -3.99
C PRO A 235 25.16 -21.07 -4.61
N GLY A 236 26.27 -20.71 -3.98
CA GLY A 236 27.62 -21.07 -4.44
C GLY A 236 28.33 -20.02 -5.30
N VAL A 237 27.62 -18.99 -5.77
CA VAL A 237 28.26 -17.84 -6.43
C VAL A 237 28.84 -16.91 -5.36
N PRO A 238 30.16 -16.62 -5.37
CA PRO A 238 30.76 -15.73 -4.39
C PRO A 238 30.28 -14.29 -4.60
N PHE A 239 29.85 -13.64 -3.51
CA PHE A 239 29.49 -12.23 -3.54
C PHE A 239 30.73 -11.35 -3.37
N THR A 240 31.06 -10.55 -4.39
CA THR A 240 32.29 -9.75 -4.43
C THR A 240 32.07 -8.24 -4.41
N ALA A 241 30.82 -7.78 -4.55
CA ALA A 241 30.52 -6.36 -4.69
C ALA A 241 30.81 -5.55 -3.42
N LYS A 242 31.46 -4.39 -3.60
CA LYS A 242 31.85 -3.46 -2.53
C LYS A 242 31.50 -2.01 -2.83
N THR A 243 31.17 -1.67 -4.08
CA THR A 243 30.81 -0.31 -4.50
C THR A 243 29.51 -0.31 -5.31
N ASP A 244 28.96 0.89 -5.58
CA ASP A 244 27.79 1.05 -6.44
C ASP A 244 28.03 0.58 -7.89
N GLU A 245 29.26 0.73 -8.40
CA GLU A 245 29.65 0.21 -9.71
C GLU A 245 29.64 -1.31 -9.73
N ASP A 246 30.14 -1.96 -8.67
CA ASP A 246 30.10 -3.42 -8.55
C ASP A 246 28.65 -3.92 -8.51
N LEU A 247 27.77 -3.25 -7.75
CA LEU A 247 26.35 -3.58 -7.68
C LEU A 247 25.66 -3.39 -9.03
N THR A 248 26.01 -2.34 -9.77
CA THR A 248 25.50 -2.12 -11.14
C THR A 248 25.93 -3.23 -12.08
N ALA A 249 27.19 -3.67 -11.99
CA ALA A 249 27.69 -4.80 -12.79
C ALA A 249 26.99 -6.11 -12.40
N LEU A 250 26.79 -6.34 -11.10
CA LEU A 250 26.09 -7.51 -10.56
C LEU A 250 24.65 -7.59 -11.09
N ARG A 251 23.88 -6.50 -11.04
CA ARG A 251 22.48 -6.45 -11.55
C ARG A 251 22.39 -6.74 -13.04
N ARG A 252 23.37 -6.32 -13.84
CA ARG A 252 23.43 -6.65 -15.27
C ARG A 252 23.70 -8.13 -15.52
N GLN A 253 24.53 -8.74 -14.67
CA GLN A 253 24.86 -10.16 -14.75
C GLN A 253 23.72 -11.05 -14.24
N TYR A 254 23.00 -10.58 -13.23
CA TYR A 254 21.97 -11.29 -12.48
C TYR A 254 20.69 -10.44 -12.42
N PRO A 255 19.93 -10.33 -13.51
CA PRO A 255 18.79 -9.40 -13.61
C PRO A 255 17.61 -9.75 -12.70
N GLU A 256 17.46 -10.99 -12.27
CA GLU A 256 16.45 -11.43 -11.31
C GLU A 256 16.65 -10.89 -9.88
N ILE A 257 17.86 -10.51 -9.47
CA ILE A 257 18.08 -9.82 -8.19
C ILE A 257 17.89 -8.29 -8.30
N ASP A 258 17.70 -7.76 -9.52
CA ASP A 258 17.49 -6.34 -9.78
C ASP A 258 16.02 -5.97 -9.62
N TYR A 259 15.63 -5.68 -8.39
CA TYR A 259 14.37 -5.05 -8.04
C TYR A 259 14.61 -4.01 -6.95
N LEU A 260 13.65 -3.10 -6.76
CA LEU A 260 13.80 -1.90 -5.93
C LEU A 260 14.40 -2.21 -4.54
N ASP A 261 15.29 -1.32 -4.10
CA ASP A 261 16.07 -1.49 -2.87
C ASP A 261 15.24 -1.05 -1.66
N LEU A 262 15.19 -1.88 -0.61
CA LEU A 262 14.79 -1.41 0.72
C LEU A 262 15.81 -0.38 1.24
N GLY A 263 15.38 0.47 2.16
CA GLY A 263 16.23 1.41 2.88
C GLY A 263 16.01 2.87 2.51
N VAL A 264 15.16 3.18 1.52
CA VAL A 264 15.03 4.54 0.97
C VAL A 264 14.51 5.52 2.02
N VAL A 265 13.51 5.12 2.80
CA VAL A 265 12.89 5.97 3.82
C VAL A 265 13.89 6.36 4.91
N SER A 266 14.76 5.42 5.29
CA SER A 266 15.80 5.72 6.26
C SER A 266 16.88 6.70 5.77
N ARG A 267 17.11 6.84 4.47
CA ARG A 267 18.13 7.79 3.94
C ARG A 267 17.80 9.22 4.34
N ASN A 268 16.52 9.48 4.44
CA ASN A 268 15.91 10.77 4.70
C ASN A 268 15.56 10.98 6.17
N ASP A 269 15.70 9.93 6.99
CA ASP A 269 15.29 9.92 8.38
C ASP A 269 13.79 10.22 8.57
N ALA A 270 12.97 9.90 7.56
CA ALA A 270 11.54 10.18 7.55
C ALA A 270 10.81 9.50 8.71
N GLN A 271 11.38 8.41 9.21
CA GLN A 271 10.78 7.63 10.27
C GLN A 271 10.59 8.36 11.59
N ARG A 272 11.29 9.48 11.82
CA ARG A 272 10.98 10.33 12.96
C ARG A 272 9.60 10.98 12.88
N ALA A 273 8.98 11.09 11.72
CA ALA A 273 7.67 11.73 11.57
C ALA A 273 6.59 11.07 12.45
N VAL A 274 6.59 9.74 12.60
CA VAL A 274 5.61 9.05 13.49
C VAL A 274 5.86 9.32 14.97
N ALA A 275 7.08 9.65 15.37
CA ALA A 275 7.37 10.02 16.76
C ALA A 275 6.62 11.29 17.21
N SER A 276 6.20 12.15 16.27
CA SER A 276 5.35 13.32 16.58
C SER A 276 4.03 12.95 17.27
N LEU A 277 3.51 11.74 17.05
CA LEU A 277 2.26 11.27 17.68
C LEU A 277 2.40 11.04 19.20
N VAL A 278 3.63 10.93 19.70
CA VAL A 278 3.94 10.64 21.11
C VAL A 278 5.12 11.49 21.63
N ALA A 279 5.41 12.62 20.98
CA ALA A 279 6.56 13.46 21.35
C ALA A 279 6.43 14.04 22.77
N ASP A 280 5.21 14.19 23.28
CA ASP A 280 4.92 14.60 24.67
C ASP A 280 4.94 13.43 25.67
N GLN A 281 5.05 12.20 25.18
CA GLN A 281 5.02 10.94 25.94
C GLN A 281 6.16 10.02 25.48
N PRO A 282 7.44 10.41 25.63
CA PRO A 282 8.58 9.67 25.09
C PRO A 282 8.68 8.23 25.59
N ALA A 283 8.11 7.90 26.76
CA ALA A 283 8.01 6.53 27.27
C ALA A 283 7.16 5.59 26.38
N LYS A 284 6.35 6.15 25.47
CA LYS A 284 5.56 5.40 24.47
C LYS A 284 6.28 5.24 23.13
N LEU A 285 7.43 5.90 22.95
CA LEU A 285 8.24 5.79 21.74
C LEU A 285 9.35 4.76 21.96
N ARG A 286 9.53 3.87 21.00
CA ARG A 286 10.64 2.91 20.96
C ARG A 286 11.32 2.95 19.60
N VAL A 287 12.62 2.69 19.58
CA VAL A 287 13.33 2.36 18.33
C VAL A 287 13.40 0.85 18.23
N ALA A 288 12.97 0.29 17.10
CA ALA A 288 13.03 -1.15 16.83
C ALA A 288 14.48 -1.65 16.89
N ASN A 289 14.68 -2.90 17.31
CA ASN A 289 16.01 -3.52 17.29
C ASN A 289 16.51 -3.71 15.87
N THR A 290 15.60 -3.98 14.95
CA THR A 290 15.86 -4.32 13.55
C THR A 290 15.42 -3.21 12.59
N TYR A 291 15.82 -3.33 11.33
CA TYR A 291 15.37 -2.43 10.26
C TYR A 291 14.21 -3.09 9.50
N LEU A 292 13.00 -2.65 9.83
CA LEU A 292 11.78 -3.12 9.21
C LEU A 292 11.07 -1.92 8.57
N GLU A 293 10.79 -2.03 7.28
CA GLU A 293 9.89 -1.11 6.57
C GLU A 293 8.46 -1.65 6.67
N GLY A 294 7.50 -0.74 6.70
CA GLY A 294 6.10 -1.06 6.99
C GLY A 294 5.52 -1.93 5.88
N GLY A 295 5.66 -1.53 4.61
CA GLY A 295 5.11 -2.33 3.51
C GLY A 295 5.83 -3.67 3.29
N ASN A 296 7.02 -3.85 3.86
CA ASN A 296 7.73 -5.14 3.86
C ASN A 296 7.49 -5.98 5.14
N THR A 297 6.58 -5.54 6.02
CA THR A 297 6.24 -6.16 7.30
C THR A 297 4.73 -6.16 7.53
N LEU A 298 4.07 -7.29 7.29
CA LEU A 298 2.63 -7.40 7.47
C LEU A 298 2.31 -8.18 8.75
N VAL A 299 1.56 -7.59 9.67
CA VAL A 299 1.20 -8.21 10.96
C VAL A 299 -0.29 -8.60 10.97
N GLY A 300 -0.57 -9.84 11.32
CA GLY A 300 -1.93 -10.40 11.32
C GLY A 300 -2.21 -11.28 12.53
N ARG A 301 -3.40 -11.88 12.58
CA ARG A 301 -3.81 -12.84 13.60
C ARG A 301 -4.25 -14.15 12.96
N ARG A 302 -3.76 -15.26 13.50
CA ARG A 302 -4.22 -16.61 13.19
C ARG A 302 -5.58 -16.87 13.84
N ALA A 303 -6.23 -17.96 13.43
CA ALA A 303 -7.37 -18.51 14.15
C ALA A 303 -7.02 -18.66 15.65
N GLY A 304 -7.92 -18.25 16.54
CA GLY A 304 -7.68 -18.22 17.99
C GLY A 304 -6.94 -16.97 18.48
N GLY A 305 -6.64 -16.02 17.60
CA GLY A 305 -6.19 -14.67 17.96
C GLY A 305 -4.70 -14.52 18.24
N ARG A 306 -3.90 -15.57 18.04
CA ARG A 306 -2.43 -15.53 18.11
C ARG A 306 -1.87 -14.68 16.97
N GLY A 307 -1.00 -13.71 17.29
CA GLY A 307 -0.36 -12.85 16.29
C GLY A 307 0.67 -13.59 15.43
N TYR A 308 0.85 -13.15 14.20
CA TYR A 308 1.93 -13.57 13.30
C TYR A 308 2.42 -12.38 12.47
N ALA A 309 3.60 -12.50 11.86
CA ALA A 309 4.12 -11.50 10.94
C ALA A 309 4.68 -12.16 9.68
N LEU A 310 4.40 -11.58 8.52
CA LEU A 310 5.11 -11.82 7.27
C LEU A 310 6.19 -10.75 7.11
N VAL A 311 7.43 -11.16 6.92
CA VAL A 311 8.55 -10.23 6.70
C VAL A 311 9.29 -10.60 5.42
N GLY A 312 9.55 -9.62 4.56
CA GLY A 312 10.32 -9.84 3.35
C GLY A 312 11.77 -10.19 3.65
N ALA A 313 12.32 -11.16 2.93
CA ALA A 313 13.65 -11.73 3.19
C ALA A 313 14.78 -10.70 3.14
N ASP A 314 14.68 -9.63 2.35
CA ASP A 314 15.70 -8.58 2.33
C ASP A 314 15.74 -7.74 3.61
N SER A 315 14.63 -7.60 4.33
CA SER A 315 14.63 -6.89 5.63
C SER A 315 15.57 -7.59 6.62
N LEU A 316 15.72 -8.92 6.53
CA LEU A 316 16.65 -9.66 7.36
C LEU A 316 18.11 -9.33 7.03
N GLY A 317 18.47 -9.19 5.75
CA GLY A 317 19.84 -8.87 5.34
C GLY A 317 20.28 -7.49 5.83
N VAL A 318 19.41 -6.49 5.65
CA VAL A 318 19.66 -5.12 6.14
C VAL A 318 19.69 -5.09 7.67
N SER A 319 18.72 -5.75 8.32
CA SER A 319 18.66 -5.82 9.79
C SER A 319 19.89 -6.50 10.39
N ARG A 320 20.40 -7.56 9.77
CA ARG A 320 21.62 -8.23 10.21
C ARG A 320 22.80 -7.29 10.16
N ALA A 321 23.00 -6.58 9.05
CA ALA A 321 24.12 -5.65 8.91
C ALA A 321 24.06 -4.53 9.96
N ALA A 322 22.87 -3.98 10.21
CA ALA A 322 22.66 -2.97 11.25
C ALA A 322 22.95 -3.53 12.66
N LEU A 323 22.43 -4.71 13.00
CA LEU A 323 22.67 -5.34 14.30
C LEU A 323 24.13 -5.75 14.51
N GLU A 324 24.80 -6.30 13.48
CA GLU A 324 26.22 -6.67 13.58
C GLU A 324 27.11 -5.46 13.84
N LYS A 325 26.77 -4.31 13.24
CA LYS A 325 27.43 -3.03 13.53
C LYS A 325 27.17 -2.60 14.99
N ASP A 326 25.91 -2.58 15.41
CA ASP A 326 25.53 -2.13 16.76
C ASP A 326 26.12 -3.01 17.86
N LEU A 327 26.22 -4.33 17.64
CA LEU A 327 26.70 -5.30 18.62
C LEU A 327 28.21 -5.57 18.54
N GLY A 328 28.89 -5.14 17.46
CA GLY A 328 30.31 -5.40 17.23
C GLY A 328 30.64 -6.89 17.06
N ARG A 329 29.67 -7.73 16.72
CA ARG A 329 29.84 -9.18 16.52
C ARG A 329 28.87 -9.71 15.47
N LYS A 330 29.13 -10.94 15.01
CA LYS A 330 28.21 -11.67 14.14
C LYS A 330 26.89 -12.01 14.85
N VAL A 331 25.80 -11.93 14.11
CA VAL A 331 24.44 -12.23 14.57
C VAL A 331 23.94 -13.48 13.85
N SER A 332 23.54 -14.49 14.64
CA SER A 332 23.00 -15.73 14.10
C SER A 332 21.59 -15.55 13.55
N ASP A 333 21.15 -16.43 12.65
CA ASP A 333 19.79 -16.39 12.09
C ASP A 333 18.71 -16.53 13.15
N ALA A 334 18.94 -17.36 14.17
CA ALA A 334 18.00 -17.57 15.26
C ALA A 334 17.86 -16.32 16.13
N GLU A 335 18.98 -15.64 16.42
CA GLU A 335 18.98 -14.37 17.16
C GLU A 335 18.29 -13.27 16.36
N LEU A 336 18.62 -13.13 15.07
CA LEU A 336 17.99 -12.15 14.18
C LEU A 336 16.47 -12.34 14.13
N LYS A 337 15.99 -13.56 13.89
CA LYS A 337 14.55 -13.86 13.85
C LYS A 337 13.87 -13.61 15.19
N THR A 338 14.57 -13.86 16.30
CA THR A 338 14.05 -13.55 17.65
C THR A 338 13.85 -12.06 17.83
N LEU A 339 14.82 -11.23 17.41
CA LEU A 339 14.73 -9.78 17.52
C LEU A 339 13.67 -9.18 16.57
N VAL A 340 13.54 -9.71 15.35
CA VAL A 340 12.45 -9.33 14.43
C VAL A 340 11.09 -9.66 15.02
N ALA A 341 10.91 -10.90 15.50
CA ALA A 341 9.65 -11.33 16.13
C ALA A 341 9.31 -10.49 17.36
N GLN A 342 10.33 -10.15 18.16
CA GLN A 342 10.18 -9.24 19.27
C GLN A 342 9.72 -7.86 18.81
N ASP A 343 10.32 -7.28 17.77
CA ASP A 343 9.89 -5.97 17.27
C ASP A 343 8.42 -5.98 16.82
N CYS A 344 7.91 -7.10 16.29
CA CYS A 344 6.50 -7.25 15.93
C CYS A 344 5.57 -7.63 17.09
N GLY A 345 6.10 -7.93 18.29
CA GLY A 345 5.31 -8.36 19.45
C GLY A 345 4.71 -9.77 19.29
N ILE A 346 5.41 -10.67 18.60
CA ILE A 346 5.00 -12.06 18.34
C ILE A 346 6.04 -13.06 18.84
N ALA A 347 5.68 -14.35 18.84
CA ALA A 347 6.64 -15.42 19.10
C ALA A 347 7.55 -15.66 17.88
N PRO A 348 8.82 -16.07 18.05
CA PRO A 348 9.71 -16.38 16.92
C PRO A 348 9.18 -17.45 15.97
N ALA A 349 8.38 -18.40 16.47
CA ALA A 349 7.73 -19.43 15.64
C ALA A 349 6.57 -18.90 14.79
N ASP A 350 6.09 -17.69 15.06
CA ASP A 350 5.02 -17.01 14.32
C ASP A 350 5.57 -15.96 13.33
N LEU A 351 6.89 -15.86 13.19
CA LEU A 351 7.54 -15.07 12.17
C LEU A 351 7.70 -15.91 10.88
N VAL A 352 7.07 -15.46 9.82
CA VAL A 352 7.13 -16.08 8.49
C VAL A 352 7.96 -15.18 7.58
N VAL A 353 9.09 -15.70 7.10
CA VAL A 353 9.96 -14.97 6.17
C VAL A 353 9.66 -15.43 4.75
N VAL A 354 9.33 -14.49 3.87
CA VAL A 354 9.00 -14.77 2.46
C VAL A 354 9.93 -14.00 1.53
N GLU A 355 10.17 -14.53 0.32
CA GLU A 355 10.86 -13.77 -0.72
C GLU A 355 9.99 -12.60 -1.20
N GLN A 356 10.60 -11.54 -1.72
CA GLN A 356 9.84 -10.40 -2.24
C GLN A 356 9.32 -10.61 -3.66
N PRO A 357 8.21 -9.94 -4.03
CA PRO A 357 7.52 -10.12 -5.30
C PRO A 357 8.24 -9.56 -6.54
N LYS A 358 9.56 -9.30 -6.50
CA LYS A 358 10.32 -8.41 -7.41
C LYS A 358 9.85 -6.94 -7.34
N ASP A 359 9.39 -6.56 -6.17
CA ASP A 359 9.03 -5.18 -5.85
C ASP A 359 9.71 -4.78 -4.53
N PHE A 360 9.63 -3.51 -4.15
CA PHE A 360 10.27 -3.04 -2.92
C PHE A 360 9.59 -3.65 -1.67
N HIS A 361 8.26 -3.78 -1.66
CA HIS A 361 7.46 -4.19 -0.50
C HIS A 361 6.53 -5.39 -0.78
N LEU A 362 6.09 -6.05 0.31
CA LEU A 362 5.16 -7.18 0.26
C LEU A 362 3.72 -6.72 0.03
N ASP A 363 3.30 -5.67 0.73
CA ASP A 363 1.94 -5.12 0.70
C ASP A 363 1.50 -4.61 -0.70
N MET A 364 2.46 -4.42 -1.60
CA MET A 364 2.19 -4.11 -3.00
C MET A 364 1.62 -5.29 -3.77
N HIS A 365 1.77 -6.53 -3.30
CA HIS A 365 1.32 -7.74 -4.00
C HIS A 365 0.52 -8.71 -3.12
N MET A 366 0.30 -8.37 -1.85
CA MET A 366 -0.53 -9.18 -0.97
C MET A 366 -1.22 -8.37 0.11
N MET A 367 -2.32 -8.90 0.62
CA MET A 367 -3.03 -8.37 1.79
C MET A 367 -3.35 -9.48 2.78
N LEU A 368 -3.49 -9.10 4.05
CA LEU A 368 -3.91 -10.02 5.09
C LEU A 368 -5.43 -10.09 5.20
N LEU A 369 -5.92 -11.27 5.54
CA LEU A 369 -7.31 -11.53 5.90
C LEU A 369 -7.37 -12.20 7.28
N PRO A 370 -8.54 -12.17 7.95
CA PRO A 370 -8.66 -12.75 9.28
C PRO A 370 -8.32 -14.24 9.33
N ASP A 371 -7.89 -14.66 10.52
CA ASP A 371 -7.64 -16.06 10.87
C ASP A 371 -6.48 -16.71 10.11
N GLY A 372 -5.43 -15.94 9.82
CA GLY A 372 -4.22 -16.43 9.17
C GLY A 372 -4.40 -16.68 7.67
N LYS A 373 -5.28 -15.92 7.04
CA LYS A 373 -5.52 -15.96 5.60
C LYS A 373 -4.77 -14.84 4.91
N VAL A 374 -4.30 -15.08 3.69
CA VAL A 374 -3.56 -14.11 2.88
C VAL A 374 -4.13 -14.14 1.47
N VAL A 375 -4.27 -12.97 0.85
CA VAL A 375 -4.57 -12.87 -0.58
C VAL A 375 -3.32 -12.41 -1.30
N LEU A 376 -2.86 -13.21 -2.27
CA LEU A 376 -1.68 -12.93 -3.08
C LEU A 376 -2.11 -12.56 -4.50
N ASN A 377 -1.38 -11.64 -5.13
CA ASN A 377 -1.62 -11.25 -6.51
C ASN A 377 -1.44 -12.43 -7.47
N ASP A 378 -2.38 -12.57 -8.41
CA ASP A 378 -2.27 -13.43 -9.59
C ASP A 378 -1.96 -12.57 -10.82
N PRO A 379 -0.69 -12.36 -11.17
CA PRO A 379 -0.32 -11.48 -12.26
C PRO A 379 -0.79 -12.00 -13.64
N LEU A 380 -0.97 -13.32 -13.80
CA LEU A 380 -1.44 -13.89 -15.06
C LEU A 380 -2.95 -13.66 -15.24
N GLU A 381 -3.74 -13.78 -14.16
CA GLU A 381 -5.15 -13.44 -14.20
C GLU A 381 -5.36 -11.93 -14.44
N SER A 382 -4.53 -11.05 -13.83
CA SER A 382 -4.56 -9.61 -14.11
C SER A 382 -4.37 -9.31 -15.60
N VAL A 383 -3.34 -9.89 -16.22
CA VAL A 383 -3.07 -9.68 -17.66
C VAL A 383 -4.18 -10.22 -18.55
N LYS A 384 -4.74 -11.39 -18.20
CA LYS A 384 -5.87 -11.97 -18.94
C LYS A 384 -7.09 -11.04 -18.93
N LEU A 385 -7.39 -10.42 -17.80
CA LEU A 385 -8.46 -9.42 -17.69
C LEU A 385 -8.13 -8.17 -18.53
N GLN A 386 -6.94 -7.60 -18.39
CA GLN A 386 -6.52 -6.43 -19.17
C GLN A 386 -6.54 -6.68 -20.68
N LYS A 387 -6.16 -7.88 -21.12
CA LYS A 387 -6.24 -8.29 -22.53
C LYS A 387 -7.67 -8.28 -23.04
N THR A 388 -8.61 -8.77 -22.23
CA THR A 388 -10.05 -8.78 -22.57
C THR A 388 -10.57 -7.35 -22.67
N TRP A 389 -10.29 -6.52 -21.67
CA TRP A 389 -10.70 -5.13 -21.63
C TRP A 389 -10.12 -4.29 -22.76
N LEU A 390 -8.84 -4.46 -23.08
CA LEU A 390 -8.21 -3.78 -24.21
C LEU A 390 -8.87 -4.16 -25.53
N ALA A 391 -9.18 -5.44 -25.75
CA ALA A 391 -9.86 -5.88 -26.97
C ALA A 391 -11.25 -5.24 -27.10
N GLU A 392 -12.02 -5.20 -26.01
CA GLU A 392 -13.33 -4.55 -25.95
C GLU A 392 -13.24 -3.03 -26.20
N ASP A 393 -12.25 -2.37 -25.61
CA ASP A 393 -12.06 -0.92 -25.72
C ASP A 393 -11.61 -0.53 -27.13
N LEU A 394 -10.73 -1.31 -27.75
CA LEU A 394 -10.33 -1.11 -29.15
C LEU A 394 -11.48 -1.37 -30.11
N ALA A 395 -12.29 -2.41 -29.87
CA ALA A 395 -13.47 -2.68 -30.68
C ALA A 395 -14.50 -1.54 -30.59
N ARG A 396 -14.74 -1.03 -29.38
CA ARG A 396 -15.72 0.06 -29.12
C ARG A 396 -15.26 1.42 -29.64
N SER A 397 -13.96 1.72 -29.58
CA SER A 397 -13.39 3.00 -30.02
C SER A 397 -13.07 3.08 -31.51
N LYS A 398 -13.19 1.97 -32.24
CA LYS A 398 -12.88 1.92 -33.68
C LYS A 398 -13.77 2.89 -34.47
N PRO A 399 -13.20 3.80 -35.28
CA PRO A 399 -13.97 4.68 -36.13
C PRO A 399 -14.91 3.89 -37.06
N THR A 400 -16.13 4.37 -37.22
CA THR A 400 -17.12 3.76 -38.13
C THR A 400 -16.93 4.31 -39.53
N ALA A 401 -16.83 3.43 -40.53
CA ALA A 401 -16.66 3.83 -41.91
C ALA A 401 -17.86 4.69 -42.37
N PRO A 402 -17.61 5.80 -43.08
CA PRO A 402 -18.67 6.67 -43.53
C PRO A 402 -19.52 5.97 -44.60
N GLY A 403 -20.81 6.33 -44.66
CA GLY A 403 -21.75 5.75 -45.61
C GLY A 403 -21.41 6.05 -47.07
N PRO A 404 -22.10 5.41 -48.04
CA PRO A 404 -21.82 5.60 -49.46
C PRO A 404 -22.00 7.07 -49.92
N SER A 405 -22.94 7.80 -49.31
CA SER A 405 -23.25 9.20 -49.60
C SER A 405 -22.33 10.22 -48.93
N ALA A 406 -21.27 9.80 -48.24
CA ALA A 406 -20.38 10.71 -47.53
C ALA A 406 -19.61 11.65 -48.47
N THR A 407 -19.34 12.85 -48.00
CA THR A 407 -18.49 13.83 -48.66
C THR A 407 -17.02 13.38 -48.67
N GLU A 408 -16.19 14.00 -49.51
CA GLU A 408 -14.75 13.77 -49.50
C GLU A 408 -14.12 14.14 -48.15
N ALA A 409 -14.59 15.23 -47.54
CA ALA A 409 -14.14 15.66 -46.21
C ALA A 409 -14.43 14.61 -45.13
N GLU A 410 -15.66 14.07 -45.08
CA GLU A 410 -16.01 13.01 -44.11
C GLU A 410 -15.18 11.72 -44.31
N ARG A 411 -14.81 11.40 -45.56
CA ARG A 411 -13.92 10.26 -45.85
C ARG A 411 -12.49 10.55 -45.41
N ALA A 412 -12.01 11.78 -45.59
CA ALA A 412 -10.69 12.21 -45.12
C ALA A 412 -10.62 12.20 -43.59
N ASP A 413 -11.62 12.75 -42.90
CA ASP A 413 -11.72 12.73 -41.44
C ASP A 413 -11.74 11.30 -40.89
N PHE A 414 -12.49 10.40 -41.52
CA PHE A 414 -12.48 8.98 -41.18
C PHE A 414 -11.10 8.35 -41.37
N ALA A 415 -10.41 8.64 -42.48
CA ALA A 415 -9.08 8.09 -42.74
C ALA A 415 -8.07 8.53 -41.67
N THR A 416 -8.08 9.81 -41.30
CA THR A 416 -7.24 10.34 -40.20
C THR A 416 -7.59 9.73 -38.86
N ALA A 417 -8.88 9.60 -38.53
CA ALA A 417 -9.31 8.96 -37.30
C ALA A 417 -8.92 7.48 -37.24
N LEU A 418 -9.03 6.76 -38.37
CA LEU A 418 -8.66 5.35 -38.46
C LEU A 418 -7.16 5.15 -38.29
N GLU A 419 -6.33 5.98 -38.91
CA GLU A 419 -4.88 5.97 -38.74
C GLU A 419 -4.47 6.22 -37.28
N SER A 420 -5.07 7.25 -36.64
CA SER A 420 -4.84 7.55 -35.22
C SER A 420 -5.25 6.39 -34.31
N TRP A 421 -6.40 5.75 -34.59
CA TRP A 421 -6.87 4.58 -33.86
C TRP A 421 -5.93 3.38 -34.06
N GLN A 422 -5.43 3.13 -35.28
CA GLN A 422 -4.48 2.04 -35.55
C GLN A 422 -3.16 2.21 -34.81
N GLN A 423 -2.63 3.44 -34.76
CA GLN A 423 -1.44 3.75 -33.98
C GLN A 423 -1.68 3.49 -32.48
N THR A 424 -2.79 4.00 -31.95
CA THR A 424 -3.18 3.79 -30.54
C THR A 424 -3.35 2.31 -30.21
N ALA A 425 -3.97 1.54 -31.11
CA ALA A 425 -4.15 0.10 -30.96
C ALA A 425 -2.81 -0.63 -30.88
N THR A 426 -1.88 -0.28 -31.77
CA THR A 426 -0.53 -0.86 -31.82
C THR A 426 0.23 -0.56 -30.52
N ASP A 427 0.28 0.71 -30.12
CA ASP A 427 0.99 1.15 -28.90
C ASP A 427 0.48 0.43 -27.64
N ARG A 428 -0.84 0.25 -27.52
CA ARG A 428 -1.45 -0.45 -26.37
C ARG A 428 -1.18 -1.95 -26.40
N GLN A 429 -1.22 -2.57 -27.57
CA GLN A 429 -0.89 -4.00 -27.71
C GLN A 429 0.57 -4.26 -27.35
N GLU A 430 1.49 -3.39 -27.76
CA GLU A 430 2.90 -3.48 -27.38
C GLU A 430 3.11 -3.28 -25.88
N ARG A 431 2.40 -2.33 -25.25
CA ARG A 431 2.41 -2.15 -23.78
C ARG A 431 1.91 -3.40 -23.07
N LEU A 432 0.76 -3.95 -23.48
CA LEU A 432 0.20 -5.16 -22.90
C LEU A 432 1.16 -6.35 -23.04
N ALA A 433 1.87 -6.49 -24.16
CA ALA A 433 2.87 -7.54 -24.35
C ALA A 433 4.02 -7.44 -23.32
N ARG A 434 4.46 -6.22 -22.98
CA ARG A 434 5.46 -6.00 -21.91
C ARG A 434 4.92 -6.35 -20.52
N VAL A 435 3.66 -6.01 -20.24
CA VAL A 435 2.99 -6.42 -18.99
C VAL A 435 2.90 -7.94 -18.90
N GLU A 436 2.52 -8.61 -20.00
CA GLU A 436 2.43 -10.07 -20.08
C GLU A 436 3.78 -10.76 -19.83
N GLU A 437 4.87 -10.20 -20.36
CA GLU A 437 6.22 -10.66 -20.07
C GLU A 437 6.60 -10.50 -18.60
N ARG A 438 6.33 -9.34 -17.99
CA ARG A 438 6.57 -9.12 -16.55
C ARG A 438 5.75 -10.07 -15.69
N ALA A 439 4.47 -10.25 -16.00
CA ALA A 439 3.59 -11.18 -15.30
C ALA A 439 4.11 -12.63 -15.34
N ARG A 440 4.59 -13.10 -16.50
CA ARG A 440 5.25 -14.42 -16.63
C ARG A 440 6.51 -14.52 -15.78
N ASN A 441 7.30 -13.45 -15.71
CA ASN A 441 8.52 -13.40 -14.92
C ASN A 441 8.28 -13.29 -13.40
N GLN A 442 7.08 -12.84 -13.00
CA GLN A 442 6.67 -12.69 -11.60
C GLN A 442 5.96 -13.93 -11.07
N ALA A 443 5.13 -14.60 -11.88
CA ALA A 443 4.28 -15.72 -11.45
C ALA A 443 5.03 -16.84 -10.68
N PRO A 444 6.21 -17.33 -11.12
CA PRO A 444 6.94 -18.37 -10.38
C PRO A 444 7.36 -17.92 -8.96
N ARG A 445 7.57 -16.62 -8.75
CA ARG A 445 7.85 -16.09 -7.40
C ARG A 445 6.61 -16.01 -6.54
N MET A 446 5.46 -15.63 -7.12
CA MET A 446 4.18 -15.70 -6.40
C MET A 446 3.90 -17.13 -5.95
N ASP A 447 4.24 -18.13 -6.77
CA ASP A 447 4.13 -19.55 -6.41
C ASP A 447 5.07 -19.94 -5.26
N ALA A 448 6.32 -19.48 -5.29
CA ALA A 448 7.26 -19.72 -4.18
C ALA A 448 6.78 -19.07 -2.87
N ILE A 449 6.32 -17.83 -2.93
CA ILE A 449 5.80 -17.08 -1.77
C ILE A 449 4.56 -17.78 -1.20
N ALA A 450 3.60 -18.14 -2.06
CA ALA A 450 2.40 -18.89 -1.66
C ALA A 450 2.76 -20.22 -0.98
N LYS A 451 3.73 -20.96 -1.53
CA LYS A 451 4.21 -22.20 -0.94
C LYS A 451 4.81 -21.98 0.45
N THR A 452 5.70 -21.00 0.61
CA THR A 452 6.31 -20.68 1.92
C THR A 452 5.26 -20.30 2.96
N MET A 453 4.28 -19.48 2.59
CA MET A 453 3.18 -19.11 3.49
C MET A 453 2.33 -20.33 3.88
N ALA A 454 1.98 -21.19 2.92
CA ALA A 454 1.24 -22.42 3.19
C ALA A 454 2.00 -23.38 4.11
N GLU A 455 3.30 -23.56 3.91
CA GLU A 455 4.17 -24.38 4.78
C GLU A 455 4.27 -23.82 6.20
N SER A 456 4.05 -22.51 6.39
CA SER A 456 3.96 -21.85 7.70
C SER A 456 2.56 -21.93 8.34
N GLY A 457 1.63 -22.65 7.71
CA GLY A 457 0.25 -22.84 8.18
C GLY A 457 -0.67 -21.64 7.93
N LEU A 458 -0.35 -20.77 6.96
CA LEU A 458 -1.28 -19.74 6.48
C LEU A 458 -2.10 -20.29 5.32
N GLU A 459 -3.35 -19.85 5.20
CA GLU A 459 -4.20 -20.17 4.05
C GLU A 459 -4.04 -19.09 2.98
N VAL A 460 -3.61 -19.50 1.78
CA VAL A 460 -3.29 -18.57 0.69
C VAL A 460 -4.37 -18.60 -0.38
N HIS A 461 -4.95 -17.44 -0.64
CA HIS A 461 -5.86 -17.18 -1.74
C HIS A 461 -5.18 -16.37 -2.84
N ARG A 462 -5.78 -16.35 -4.02
CA ARG A 462 -5.29 -15.58 -5.17
C ARG A 462 -6.39 -14.77 -5.82
N MET A 463 -6.02 -13.61 -6.33
CA MET A 463 -6.87 -12.81 -7.23
C MET A 463 -6.02 -11.89 -8.11
N ALA A 464 -6.58 -11.43 -9.22
CA ALA A 464 -6.04 -10.29 -9.96
C ALA A 464 -6.21 -9.01 -9.13
N GLY A 465 -5.20 -8.67 -8.34
CA GLY A 465 -5.24 -7.56 -7.39
C GLY A 465 -4.42 -6.36 -7.81
N VAL A 466 -3.41 -6.58 -8.64
CA VAL A 466 -2.52 -5.54 -9.17
C VAL A 466 -2.64 -5.52 -10.69
N PHE A 467 -2.92 -4.35 -11.25
CA PHE A 467 -3.05 -4.11 -12.69
C PHE A 467 -2.06 -3.03 -13.10
N GLU A 468 -1.18 -3.36 -14.05
CA GLU A 468 -0.15 -2.44 -14.51
C GLU A 468 -0.68 -1.48 -15.60
N ASP A 469 0.06 -0.39 -15.87
CA ASP A 469 -0.29 0.59 -16.89
C ASP A 469 -0.20 0.00 -18.31
N THR A 470 -1.33 -0.02 -19.01
CA THR A 470 -1.49 -0.43 -20.42
C THR A 470 -1.75 0.73 -21.38
N GLY A 471 -1.69 1.99 -20.92
CA GLY A 471 -1.96 3.20 -21.69
C GLY A 471 -2.94 4.14 -21.02
N ASP A 472 -4.22 3.96 -21.29
CA ASP A 472 -5.30 4.74 -20.66
C ASP A 472 -5.57 4.29 -19.22
N ASP A 473 -5.29 3.01 -18.96
CA ASP A 473 -5.48 2.42 -17.65
C ASP A 473 -4.32 2.87 -16.76
N ARG A 474 -4.67 3.67 -15.77
CA ARG A 474 -3.76 3.99 -14.67
C ARG A 474 -3.41 2.70 -13.94
N PRO A 475 -2.20 2.55 -13.38
CA PRO A 475 -1.92 1.42 -12.52
C PRO A 475 -2.95 1.36 -11.40
N MET A 476 -3.37 0.15 -11.02
CA MET A 476 -4.34 -0.09 -9.95
C MET A 476 -3.78 -1.15 -9.01
N ASN A 477 -3.97 -0.95 -7.71
CA ASN A 477 -3.58 -1.92 -6.70
C ASN A 477 -4.67 -2.01 -5.64
N PHE A 478 -5.40 -3.12 -5.65
CA PHE A 478 -6.46 -3.44 -4.70
C PHE A 478 -6.01 -4.36 -3.57
N LEU A 479 -4.72 -4.70 -3.50
CA LEU A 479 -4.13 -5.45 -2.38
C LEU A 479 -3.44 -4.49 -1.39
N ASN A 480 -2.94 -3.35 -1.87
CA ASN A 480 -2.38 -2.29 -1.03
C ASN A 480 -3.48 -1.40 -0.43
N GLY A 481 -4.43 -2.02 0.26
CA GLY A 481 -5.56 -1.37 0.93
C GLY A 481 -5.68 -1.81 2.38
N GLU A 482 -6.58 -1.15 3.11
CA GLU A 482 -6.67 -1.28 4.55
C GLU A 482 -7.99 -1.92 4.98
N ALA A 483 -7.89 -2.91 5.86
CA ALA A 483 -9.02 -3.65 6.41
C ALA A 483 -9.20 -3.35 7.90
N ALA A 484 -10.44 -3.10 8.33
CA ALA A 484 -10.75 -2.91 9.74
C ALA A 484 -12.22 -3.22 10.07
N LEU A 485 -12.54 -3.17 11.36
CA LEU A 485 -13.89 -3.21 11.91
C LEU A 485 -14.32 -1.80 12.30
N ASN A 486 -15.57 -1.44 12.01
CA ASN A 486 -16.19 -0.22 12.54
C ASN A 486 -16.60 -0.42 14.03
N PRO A 487 -17.07 0.62 14.76
CA PRO A 487 -17.58 0.46 16.13
C PRO A 487 -18.66 -0.61 16.31
N GLN A 488 -19.45 -0.87 15.27
CA GLN A 488 -20.50 -1.89 15.23
C GLN A 488 -19.96 -3.28 14.87
N ARG A 489 -18.63 -3.44 14.77
CA ARG A 489 -17.92 -4.68 14.40
C ARG A 489 -18.25 -5.18 13.00
N GLN A 490 -18.68 -4.28 12.13
CA GLN A 490 -18.86 -4.57 10.71
C GLN A 490 -17.55 -4.36 9.99
N LYS A 491 -17.13 -5.38 9.23
CA LYS A 491 -15.85 -5.32 8.54
C LYS A 491 -15.95 -4.50 7.26
N PHE A 492 -14.97 -3.63 7.06
CA PHE A 492 -14.84 -2.83 5.85
C PHE A 492 -13.43 -2.92 5.28
N TYR A 493 -13.32 -2.61 3.99
CA TYR A 493 -12.05 -2.50 3.26
C TYR A 493 -12.01 -1.17 2.51
N ILE A 494 -10.86 -0.50 2.52
CA ILE A 494 -10.62 0.74 1.79
C ILE A 494 -9.46 0.52 0.82
N ALA A 495 -9.67 0.84 -0.45
CA ALA A 495 -8.64 0.81 -1.49
C ALA A 495 -8.66 2.08 -2.34
N LEU A 496 -7.58 2.31 -3.08
CA LEU A 496 -7.56 3.30 -4.16
C LEU A 496 -8.53 2.88 -5.28
N GLY A 497 -9.25 3.85 -5.86
CA GLY A 497 -10.15 3.58 -6.99
C GLY A 497 -9.42 3.35 -8.31
N GLY A 498 -10.13 2.82 -9.30
CA GLY A 498 -9.55 2.41 -10.57
C GLY A 498 -10.54 2.36 -11.73
N ASP A 499 -10.25 1.51 -12.71
CA ASP A 499 -11.21 1.15 -13.76
C ASP A 499 -12.43 0.45 -13.11
N PRO A 500 -13.67 0.88 -13.41
CA PRO A 500 -14.87 0.28 -12.83
C PRO A 500 -15.01 -1.23 -13.02
N ARG A 501 -14.45 -1.80 -14.10
CA ARG A 501 -14.43 -3.26 -14.34
C ARG A 501 -13.52 -3.96 -13.34
N ALA A 502 -12.39 -3.36 -13.02
CA ALA A 502 -11.45 -3.87 -12.03
C ALA A 502 -12.00 -3.71 -10.59
N GLU A 503 -12.64 -2.58 -10.28
CA GLU A 503 -13.36 -2.39 -9.01
C GLU A 503 -14.48 -3.43 -8.82
N ALA A 504 -15.29 -3.67 -9.86
CA ALA A 504 -16.34 -4.68 -9.83
C ALA A 504 -15.77 -6.10 -9.63
N TYR A 505 -14.65 -6.43 -10.28
CA TYR A 505 -13.94 -7.67 -10.05
C TYR A 505 -13.46 -7.78 -8.59
N ALA A 506 -12.82 -6.74 -8.05
CA ALA A 506 -12.33 -6.72 -6.67
C ALA A 506 -13.47 -6.89 -5.66
N VAL A 507 -14.60 -6.21 -5.86
CA VAL A 507 -15.81 -6.38 -5.04
C VAL A 507 -16.32 -7.81 -5.10
N GLN A 508 -16.37 -8.42 -6.29
CA GLN A 508 -16.80 -9.82 -6.41
C GLN A 508 -15.85 -10.76 -5.66
N GLN A 509 -14.53 -10.62 -5.86
CA GLN A 509 -13.55 -11.49 -5.20
C GLN A 509 -13.62 -11.32 -3.68
N LEU A 510 -13.42 -10.10 -3.20
CA LEU A 510 -13.33 -9.81 -1.78
C LEU A 510 -14.68 -9.96 -1.07
N GLY A 511 -15.79 -9.54 -1.67
CA GLY A 511 -17.10 -9.56 -1.03
C GLY A 511 -17.82 -10.92 -1.07
N SER A 512 -17.52 -11.78 -2.04
CA SER A 512 -18.33 -12.99 -2.27
C SER A 512 -17.57 -14.29 -2.48
N ARG A 513 -16.32 -14.27 -2.97
CA ARG A 513 -15.57 -15.50 -3.29
C ARG A 513 -14.52 -15.84 -2.24
N LEU A 514 -13.84 -14.82 -1.73
CA LEU A 514 -12.81 -14.95 -0.72
C LEU A 514 -13.44 -14.85 0.67
N PRO A 515 -12.90 -15.57 1.67
CA PRO A 515 -13.41 -15.56 3.04
C PRO A 515 -12.97 -14.29 3.80
N SER A 516 -13.10 -13.11 3.18
CA SER A 516 -12.69 -11.84 3.79
C SER A 516 -13.65 -11.44 4.93
N GLY A 517 -14.93 -11.75 4.78
CA GLY A 517 -16.01 -11.25 5.62
C GLY A 517 -16.22 -9.74 5.52
N PHE A 518 -15.78 -9.08 4.43
CA PHE A 518 -16.05 -7.66 4.20
C PHE A 518 -17.52 -7.42 3.86
N GLU A 519 -18.16 -6.54 4.61
CA GLU A 519 -19.54 -6.11 4.37
C GLU A 519 -19.59 -4.88 3.46
N ARG A 520 -18.54 -4.07 3.50
CA ARG A 520 -18.42 -2.78 2.81
C ARG A 520 -17.05 -2.62 2.21
N ILE A 521 -17.01 -2.21 0.95
CA ILE A 521 -15.76 -1.92 0.23
C ILE A 521 -15.86 -0.50 -0.31
N HIS A 522 -14.85 0.31 0.02
CA HIS A 522 -14.75 1.72 -0.35
C HIS A 522 -13.60 1.91 -1.32
N PHE A 523 -13.88 2.57 -2.43
CA PHE A 523 -12.86 3.03 -3.37
C PHE A 523 -12.70 4.55 -3.26
N LEU A 524 -11.47 5.00 -2.98
CA LEU A 524 -11.12 6.41 -3.04
C LEU A 524 -11.16 6.92 -4.49
N ASP A 525 -11.11 8.24 -4.68
CA ASP A 525 -11.12 8.81 -6.03
C ASP A 525 -9.93 8.30 -6.86
N ARG A 526 -10.21 7.83 -8.08
CA ARG A 526 -9.20 7.35 -9.05
C ARG A 526 -8.15 8.39 -9.42
N GLU A 527 -8.44 9.69 -9.25
CA GLU A 527 -7.46 10.75 -9.47
C GLU A 527 -6.33 10.69 -8.44
N LEU A 528 -6.62 10.25 -7.21
CA LEU A 528 -5.61 10.02 -6.18
C LEU A 528 -4.70 8.86 -6.56
N THR A 529 -5.27 7.79 -7.12
CA THR A 529 -4.55 6.56 -7.49
C THR A 529 -3.29 6.82 -8.31
N THR A 530 -3.36 7.70 -9.31
CA THR A 530 -2.19 8.01 -10.15
C THR A 530 -1.11 8.73 -9.37
N SER A 531 -1.47 9.72 -8.55
CA SER A 531 -0.48 10.44 -7.74
C SER A 531 0.20 9.51 -6.75
N THR A 532 -0.56 8.63 -6.10
CA THR A 532 -0.04 7.76 -5.05
C THR A 532 0.81 6.61 -5.61
N LEU A 533 0.30 5.88 -6.62
CA LEU A 533 0.99 4.71 -7.17
C LEU A 533 2.17 5.08 -8.08
N ARG A 534 2.17 6.25 -8.71
CA ARG A 534 3.35 6.76 -9.44
C ARG A 534 4.52 7.00 -8.49
N ASP A 535 4.22 7.40 -7.25
CA ASP A 535 5.19 7.54 -6.17
C ASP A 535 5.32 6.25 -5.35
N PHE A 536 5.09 5.09 -6.01
CA PHE A 536 5.27 3.75 -5.46
C PHE A 536 4.59 3.55 -4.10
N GLY A 537 3.30 3.91 -3.97
CA GLY A 537 2.55 3.57 -2.76
C GLY A 537 1.06 3.43 -3.06
N GLY A 538 0.41 2.43 -2.48
CA GLY A 538 -1.06 2.38 -2.47
C GLY A 538 -1.61 3.03 -1.21
N LEU A 539 -2.73 2.53 -0.69
CA LEU A 539 -3.39 3.12 0.49
C LEU A 539 -2.71 2.72 1.80
N SER A 540 -2.33 1.45 1.98
CA SER A 540 -1.58 1.02 3.17
C SER A 540 -0.23 1.73 3.24
N CYS A 541 0.40 2.01 2.08
CA CYS A 541 1.61 2.82 2.02
C CYS A 541 1.45 4.31 2.41
N ARG A 542 0.25 4.74 2.81
CA ARG A 542 -0.03 6.16 3.13
C ARG A 542 -0.76 6.32 4.44
N SER A 543 -1.06 5.22 5.12
CA SER A 543 -1.83 5.23 6.34
C SER A 543 -1.33 4.19 7.33
N LYS A 544 -1.55 4.45 8.62
CA LYS A 544 -1.34 3.45 9.67
C LYS A 544 -2.56 3.36 10.57
N LEU A 545 -3.05 2.15 10.78
CA LEU A 545 -4.24 1.89 11.58
C LEU A 545 -3.93 1.96 13.08
N GLU A 546 -4.72 2.75 13.81
CA GLU A 546 -4.82 2.69 15.27
C GLU A 546 -6.18 2.09 15.64
N GLY A 547 -6.17 1.12 16.55
CA GLY A 547 -7.41 0.56 17.06
C GLY A 547 -7.20 -0.43 18.20
N THR A 548 -8.25 -1.18 18.50
CA THR A 548 -8.23 -2.25 19.49
C THR A 548 -8.86 -3.51 18.95
N LEU A 549 -8.45 -4.65 19.49
CA LEU A 549 -9.11 -5.92 19.20
C LEU A 549 -10.54 -5.91 19.83
N PRO A 550 -11.53 -6.56 19.18
CA PRO A 550 -12.91 -6.59 19.62
C PRO A 550 -13.16 -7.40 20.90
#